data_AF-D0LNJ2-F1
#
_entry.id   AF-D0LNJ2-F1
#
_cell.length_a   1.000
_cell.length_b   1.000
_cell.length_c   1.000
_cell.angle_alpha   90.00
_cell.angle_beta   90.00
_cell.angle_gamma   90.00
#
_symmetry.space_group_name_H-M   'P 1'
#
loop_
_entity.id
_entity.type
_entity.pdbx_description
1 polymer ?
#
loop_
_entity_poly.entity_id
_entity_poly.type
_entity_poly.pdbx_seq_one_letter_code
_entity_poly.pdbx_strand_id
1 'polypeptide(L)'
;MSCTERCSPGRVRPLSLAASLAASLLLSASGCDTTPVFDDQVASIGLEVSAPLPSMPCSIAVEGSGTVDIENDYLPHVIACENGAANHEALKAQAIAARSAAYYYIETQGWVGDSQGYQVYTCANQPQAKHFQAVAETAGQYLMYNNTLTYAFYVAGDPNTSSGNGCYGSVNSDTTNTERWVTYNESRSGTSVSQTALGWVFSPGENGYGQNRGCMSQNGARCLENQRGYDALDILDFYYGDDIQLAQGNTCGVDPGEPPPSNLPAQATGLNPDGWGTAGDGSSVLLDWNTASGATNYDVSLLYWNGSQWLDYHTWNTGSSEFRVWPVVHDTYLAWRVTAKNSAGSAPASGYAYFYFN
;
A
#
# COMPACT_ATOMS: atom_id res chain seq x y z
N MET A 1 2.22 -53.76 46.15
CA MET A 1 2.49 -55.17 45.80
C MET A 1 3.71 -55.20 44.89
N SER A 2 4.61 -56.12 45.18
CA SER A 2 6.02 -56.21 44.77
C SER A 2 6.24 -56.26 43.24
N CYS A 3 7.28 -55.59 42.74
CA CYS A 3 8.48 -56.29 42.26
C CYS A 3 9.63 -55.34 41.90
N THR A 4 10.66 -55.46 42.73
CA THR A 4 12.11 -55.29 42.58
C THR A 4 12.65 -55.59 41.18
N GLU A 5 13.60 -54.79 40.68
CA GLU A 5 15.04 -55.16 40.60
C GLU A 5 15.91 -54.03 40.03
N ARG A 6 17.01 -53.73 40.74
CA ARG A 6 18.13 -52.90 40.29
C ARG A 6 19.21 -53.83 39.75
N CYS A 7 19.85 -53.46 38.65
CA CYS A 7 21.25 -53.80 38.39
C CYS A 7 21.92 -52.70 37.55
N SER A 8 22.98 -52.13 38.11
CA SER A 8 24.07 -51.34 37.49
C SER A 8 25.36 -52.07 37.95
N PRO A 9 26.57 -51.94 37.36
CA PRO A 9 27.10 -50.80 36.60
C PRO A 9 28.05 -51.18 35.42
N GLY A 10 28.62 -50.18 34.75
CA GLY A 10 29.80 -50.39 33.88
C GLY A 10 30.15 -49.21 33.00
N ARG A 11 31.11 -48.39 33.44
CA ARG A 11 31.63 -47.21 32.74
C ARG A 11 32.97 -47.57 32.09
N VAL A 12 33.12 -47.42 30.78
CA VAL A 12 34.44 -47.24 30.13
C VAL A 12 34.29 -46.39 28.86
N ARG A 13 35.01 -45.26 28.81
CA ARG A 13 35.39 -44.49 27.59
C ARG A 13 36.83 -44.93 27.20
N PRO A 14 37.46 -44.52 26.07
CA PRO A 14 37.05 -43.69 24.93
C PRO A 14 37.39 -44.35 23.56
N LEU A 15 37.06 -43.73 22.42
CA LEU A 15 37.93 -43.77 21.24
C LEU A 15 37.61 -42.61 20.26
N SER A 16 38.66 -42.20 19.57
CA SER A 16 38.91 -40.97 18.81
C SER A 16 38.41 -40.96 17.35
N LEU A 17 38.26 -39.72 16.84
CA LEU A 17 38.30 -39.22 15.45
C LEU A 17 38.20 -40.22 14.27
N ALA A 18 37.28 -39.96 13.34
CA ALA A 18 37.59 -39.75 11.92
C ALA A 18 36.35 -39.28 11.12
N ALA A 19 36.61 -38.46 10.11
CA ALA A 19 35.66 -37.84 9.19
C ALA A 19 35.09 -38.81 8.13
N SER A 20 33.91 -38.52 7.59
CA SER A 20 33.69 -38.24 6.15
C SER A 20 32.24 -38.45 5.72
N LEU A 21 31.91 -37.71 4.65
CA LEU A 21 30.65 -37.54 3.93
C LEU A 21 29.74 -38.78 3.80
N ALA A 22 28.44 -38.56 3.95
CA ALA A 22 27.43 -39.31 3.21
C ALA A 22 26.26 -38.38 2.85
N ALA A 23 26.16 -38.06 1.57
CA ALA A 23 24.96 -37.50 0.96
C ALA A 23 23.88 -38.59 0.93
N SER A 24 22.69 -38.26 1.46
CA SER A 24 21.53 -39.16 1.41
C SER A 24 20.41 -38.48 0.64
N LEU A 25 20.29 -38.92 -0.61
CA LEU A 25 19.09 -38.87 -1.45
C LEU A 25 17.88 -39.37 -0.63
N LEU A 26 16.80 -38.59 -0.55
CA LEU A 26 15.49 -39.10 -0.13
C LEU A 26 14.52 -39.02 -1.30
N LEU A 27 14.04 -40.21 -1.66
CA LEU A 27 13.08 -40.50 -2.71
C LEU A 27 11.74 -39.77 -2.48
N SER A 28 11.24 -39.15 -3.54
CA SER A 28 9.88 -38.68 -3.71
C SER A 28 8.88 -39.83 -3.69
N ALA A 29 7.97 -39.85 -2.72
CA ALA A 29 6.73 -40.60 -2.79
C ALA A 29 5.59 -39.63 -3.12
N SER A 30 5.07 -39.74 -4.33
CA SER A 30 3.87 -39.08 -4.81
C SER A 30 2.64 -39.63 -4.10
N GLY A 31 2.10 -38.87 -3.16
CA GLY A 31 0.74 -39.00 -2.64
C GLY A 31 -0.08 -37.80 -3.11
N CYS A 32 -1.15 -38.06 -3.86
CA CYS A 32 -2.11 -37.05 -4.26
C CYS A 32 -2.91 -36.63 -3.02
N ASP A 33 -2.53 -35.51 -2.42
CA ASP A 33 -3.28 -34.87 -1.34
C ASP A 33 -3.85 -33.57 -1.91
N THR A 34 -5.11 -33.60 -2.35
CA THR A 34 -5.82 -32.39 -2.76
C THR A 34 -6.46 -31.76 -1.54
N THR A 35 -5.63 -31.24 -0.65
CA THR A 35 -6.02 -30.13 0.22
C THR A 35 -5.65 -28.83 -0.50
N PRO A 36 -6.50 -27.80 -0.50
CA PRO A 36 -6.10 -26.52 -1.06
C PRO A 36 -5.00 -25.96 -0.16
N VAL A 37 -3.76 -26.08 -0.62
CA VAL A 37 -2.65 -25.31 -0.06
C VAL A 37 -2.98 -23.86 -0.38
N PHE A 38 -3.27 -23.06 0.66
CA PHE A 38 -3.31 -21.62 0.51
C PHE A 38 -1.91 -21.19 0.03
N ASP A 39 -1.85 -20.60 -1.16
CA ASP A 39 -0.64 -20.09 -1.83
C ASP A 39 -0.11 -18.79 -1.18
N ASP A 40 -0.55 -18.52 0.04
CA ASP A 40 -0.11 -17.39 0.85
C ASP A 40 0.78 -17.98 1.93
N GLN A 41 2.06 -17.63 1.97
CA GLN A 41 2.78 -17.23 3.19
C GLN A 41 4.30 -17.20 2.91
N VAL A 42 4.79 -16.29 2.05
CA VAL A 42 6.25 -16.13 1.83
C VAL A 42 7.00 -15.73 3.12
N ALA A 43 6.30 -15.11 4.09
CA ALA A 43 6.83 -14.80 5.42
C ALA A 43 6.57 -15.87 6.50
N SER A 44 6.04 -17.06 6.15
CA SER A 44 5.85 -18.18 7.09
C SER A 44 7.07 -19.07 7.25
N ILE A 45 8.05 -18.97 6.37
CA ILE A 45 9.20 -19.89 6.38
C ILE A 45 10.32 -19.47 7.34
N GLY A 46 10.05 -18.51 8.25
CA GLY A 46 11.03 -18.03 9.23
C GLY A 46 12.30 -17.45 8.58
N LEU A 47 12.23 -17.08 7.31
CA LEU A 47 13.38 -16.59 6.55
C LEU A 47 13.68 -15.16 6.97
N GLU A 48 14.89 -14.98 7.50
CA GLU A 48 15.45 -13.70 7.91
C GLU A 48 16.14 -13.03 6.72
N VAL A 49 15.92 -11.73 6.57
CA VAL A 49 16.66 -10.86 5.65
C VAL A 49 17.45 -9.84 6.47
N SER A 50 18.77 -9.81 6.31
CA SER A 50 19.63 -8.84 7.00
C SER A 50 19.38 -7.41 6.53
N ALA A 51 19.51 -6.45 7.45
CA ALA A 51 19.45 -5.01 7.20
C ALA A 51 20.54 -4.25 7.99
N PRO A 52 20.93 -3.02 7.60
CA PRO A 52 20.52 -2.30 6.40
C PRO A 52 20.91 -3.06 5.13
N LEU A 53 20.11 -2.91 4.09
CA LEU A 53 20.31 -3.64 2.86
C LEU A 53 21.39 -2.95 2.01
N PRO A 54 22.38 -3.69 1.49
CA PRO A 54 23.56 -3.09 0.86
C PRO A 54 23.27 -2.42 -0.48
N SER A 55 22.23 -2.88 -1.20
CA SER A 55 21.78 -2.28 -2.45
C SER A 55 20.31 -2.63 -2.69
N MET A 56 19.47 -1.64 -2.94
CA MET A 56 18.07 -1.85 -3.30
C MET A 56 17.85 -1.61 -4.79
N PRO A 57 17.24 -2.57 -5.51
CA PRO A 57 16.94 -2.37 -6.92
C PRO A 57 15.85 -1.31 -7.08
N CYS A 58 15.87 -0.61 -8.21
CA CYS A 58 14.84 0.36 -8.56
C CYS A 58 13.69 -0.22 -9.37
N SER A 59 13.69 -1.54 -9.52
CA SER A 59 12.69 -2.25 -10.28
C SER A 59 12.34 -3.55 -9.60
N ILE A 60 11.07 -3.95 -9.71
CA ILE A 60 10.55 -5.21 -9.19
C ILE A 60 9.82 -5.96 -10.30
N ALA A 61 9.99 -7.28 -10.34
CA ALA A 61 9.20 -8.14 -11.21
C ALA A 61 7.87 -8.47 -10.53
N VAL A 62 6.76 -8.05 -11.14
CA VAL A 62 5.39 -8.30 -10.67
C VAL A 62 4.76 -9.38 -11.53
N GLU A 63 4.20 -10.40 -10.89
CA GLU A 63 3.50 -11.48 -11.59
C GLU A 63 2.39 -10.91 -12.48
N GLY A 64 2.36 -11.32 -13.76
CA GLY A 64 1.39 -10.84 -14.74
C GLY A 64 1.64 -9.45 -15.33
N SER A 65 2.48 -8.62 -14.70
CA SER A 65 2.74 -7.22 -15.11
C SER A 65 4.17 -6.96 -15.61
N GLY A 66 5.11 -7.88 -15.37
CA GLY A 66 6.50 -7.75 -15.80
C GLY A 66 7.33 -6.89 -14.84
N THR A 67 8.42 -6.32 -15.31
CA THR A 67 9.32 -5.49 -14.49
C THR A 67 8.90 -4.03 -14.51
N VAL A 68 8.63 -3.45 -13.34
CA VAL A 68 8.15 -2.07 -13.15
C VAL A 68 9.05 -1.30 -12.19
N ASP A 69 9.01 0.04 -12.24
CA ASP A 69 9.74 0.91 -11.31
C ASP A 69 9.13 0.86 -9.91
N ILE A 70 9.95 0.74 -8.86
CA ILE A 70 9.43 0.60 -7.49
C ILE A 70 8.77 1.90 -6.99
N GLU A 71 9.43 3.04 -7.17
CA GLU A 71 9.04 4.31 -6.54
C GLU A 71 8.04 5.09 -7.40
N ASN A 72 8.14 4.99 -8.73
CA ASN A 72 7.32 5.75 -9.67
C ASN A 72 6.17 4.94 -10.29
N ASP A 73 6.03 3.66 -9.97
CA ASP A 73 4.95 2.82 -10.51
C ASP A 73 4.38 1.87 -9.45
N TYR A 74 5.19 0.92 -8.96
CA TYR A 74 4.73 -0.14 -8.07
C TYR A 74 4.08 0.38 -6.78
N LEU A 75 4.82 1.16 -5.98
CA LEU A 75 4.35 1.62 -4.68
C LEU A 75 3.13 2.55 -4.78
N PRO A 76 3.07 3.53 -5.70
CA PRO A 76 1.87 4.35 -5.88
C PRO A 76 0.63 3.52 -6.19
N HIS A 77 0.74 2.50 -7.04
CA HIS A 77 -0.37 1.58 -7.34
C HIS A 77 -0.77 0.75 -6.11
N VAL A 78 0.20 0.16 -5.41
CA VAL A 78 -0.06 -0.62 -4.20
C VAL A 78 -0.82 0.20 -3.16
N ILE A 79 -0.34 1.39 -2.81
CA ILE A 79 -1.03 2.19 -1.77
C ILE A 79 -2.39 2.74 -2.24
N ALA A 80 -2.59 2.93 -3.56
CA ALA A 80 -3.88 3.30 -4.13
C ALA A 80 -4.90 2.14 -4.10
N CYS A 81 -4.43 0.91 -4.29
CA CYS A 81 -5.27 -0.29 -4.22
C CYS A 81 -5.62 -0.67 -2.77
N GLU A 82 -4.66 -0.53 -1.86
CA GLU A 82 -4.78 -0.95 -0.47
C GLU A 82 -5.55 0.08 0.37
N ASN A 83 -5.15 1.34 0.32
CA ASN A 83 -5.66 2.39 1.21
C ASN A 83 -5.90 3.71 0.48
N GLY A 84 -6.35 3.66 -0.79
CA GLY A 84 -6.35 4.83 -1.68
C GLY A 84 -7.22 6.02 -1.24
N ALA A 85 -8.10 5.85 -0.25
CA ALA A 85 -8.90 6.93 0.34
C ALA A 85 -8.27 7.56 1.60
N ALA A 86 -7.12 7.08 2.07
CA ALA A 86 -6.42 7.63 3.21
C ALA A 86 -5.87 9.04 2.96
N ASN A 87 -5.60 9.72 4.07
CA ASN A 87 -4.90 10.99 4.11
C ASN A 87 -3.37 10.75 4.08
N HIS A 88 -2.61 11.83 4.02
CA HIS A 88 -1.23 11.83 3.53
C HIS A 88 -0.27 11.06 4.43
N GLU A 89 -0.37 11.22 5.76
CA GLU A 89 0.54 10.54 6.70
C GLU A 89 0.24 9.05 6.81
N ALA A 90 -1.02 8.63 6.75
CA ALA A 90 -1.38 7.22 6.65
C ALA A 90 -0.91 6.61 5.31
N LEU A 91 -0.94 7.36 4.20
CA LEU A 91 -0.38 6.92 2.93
C LEU A 91 1.15 6.78 2.98
N LYS A 92 1.86 7.66 3.69
CA LYS A 92 3.32 7.55 3.92
C LYS A 92 3.68 6.30 4.74
N ALA A 93 2.99 6.08 5.85
CA ALA A 93 3.18 4.89 6.67
C ALA A 93 2.93 3.61 5.85
N GLN A 94 1.86 3.61 5.04
CA GLN A 94 1.56 2.52 4.11
C GLN A 94 2.65 2.34 3.04
N ALA A 95 3.21 3.41 2.48
CA ALA A 95 4.28 3.33 1.50
C ALA A 95 5.57 2.72 2.09
N ILE A 96 5.95 3.11 3.31
CA ILE A 96 7.10 2.55 4.03
C ILE A 96 6.90 1.06 4.33
N ALA A 97 5.71 0.68 4.84
CA ALA A 97 5.38 -0.71 5.09
C ALA A 97 5.38 -1.54 3.79
N ALA A 98 4.75 -1.02 2.74
CA ALA A 98 4.69 -1.67 1.43
C ALA A 98 6.07 -1.84 0.79
N ARG A 99 6.96 -0.85 0.92
CA ARG A 99 8.35 -0.93 0.45
C ARG A 99 9.15 -2.00 1.21
N SER A 100 8.93 -2.10 2.52
CA SER A 100 9.60 -3.11 3.36
C SER A 100 9.21 -4.54 2.95
N ALA A 101 7.92 -4.77 2.68
CA ALA A 101 7.44 -6.04 2.13
C ALA A 101 8.00 -6.32 0.72
N ALA A 102 8.00 -5.33 -0.17
CA ALA A 102 8.57 -5.45 -1.52
C ALA A 102 10.05 -5.85 -1.50
N TYR A 103 10.84 -5.23 -0.63
CA TYR A 103 12.25 -5.56 -0.42
C TYR A 103 12.44 -6.98 0.11
N TYR A 104 11.56 -7.45 0.99
CA TYR A 104 11.58 -8.85 1.42
C TYR A 104 11.36 -9.81 0.25
N TYR A 105 10.36 -9.55 -0.61
CA TYR A 105 10.11 -10.39 -1.79
C TYR A 105 11.28 -10.39 -2.77
N ILE A 106 11.89 -9.23 -3.00
CA ILE A 106 13.08 -9.11 -3.85
C ILE A 106 14.23 -9.96 -3.33
N GLU A 107 14.54 -9.86 -2.03
CA GLU A 107 15.67 -10.58 -1.44
C GLU A 107 15.44 -12.09 -1.32
N THR A 108 14.18 -12.51 -1.12
CA THR A 108 13.86 -13.92 -0.86
C THR A 108 13.52 -14.71 -2.12
N GLN A 109 12.94 -14.08 -3.14
CA GLN A 109 12.50 -14.75 -4.37
C GLN A 109 12.70 -13.94 -5.66
N GLY A 110 12.94 -12.62 -5.59
CA GLY A 110 13.24 -11.77 -6.74
C GLY A 110 12.03 -11.25 -7.53
N TRP A 111 10.81 -11.59 -7.10
CA TRP A 111 9.55 -11.18 -7.73
C TRP A 111 8.44 -11.08 -6.68
N VAL A 112 7.33 -10.41 -6.98
CA VAL A 112 6.15 -10.29 -6.11
C VAL A 112 4.89 -10.73 -6.84
N GLY A 113 4.01 -11.48 -6.16
CA GLY A 113 2.69 -11.83 -6.67
C GLY A 113 1.73 -10.63 -6.61
N ASP A 114 0.63 -10.69 -7.36
CA ASP A 114 -0.41 -9.66 -7.38
C ASP A 114 -1.72 -10.21 -6.84
N SER A 115 -1.81 -10.29 -5.51
CA SER A 115 -2.97 -10.85 -4.81
C SER A 115 -3.07 -10.30 -3.38
N GLN A 116 -4.18 -10.60 -2.70
CA GLN A 116 -4.39 -10.21 -1.30
C GLN A 116 -3.40 -10.85 -0.31
N GLY A 117 -2.74 -11.94 -0.70
CA GLY A 117 -1.71 -12.58 0.12
C GLY A 117 -0.30 -12.07 -0.13
N TYR A 118 -0.13 -11.24 -1.16
CA TYR A 118 1.08 -10.49 -1.45
C TYR A 118 0.84 -9.01 -1.16
N GLN A 119 0.88 -8.19 -2.19
CA GLN A 119 0.44 -6.81 -2.19
C GLN A 119 -0.42 -6.62 -3.43
N VAL A 120 -1.56 -5.95 -3.32
CA VAL A 120 -2.43 -5.72 -4.49
C VAL A 120 -1.85 -4.59 -5.32
N TYR A 121 -1.22 -4.90 -6.46
CA TYR A 121 -0.70 -3.94 -7.42
C TYR A 121 -1.76 -3.57 -8.47
N THR A 122 -2.49 -4.56 -8.99
CA THR A 122 -3.54 -4.33 -9.99
C THR A 122 -4.92 -4.32 -9.35
N CYS A 123 -5.59 -3.17 -9.40
CA CYS A 123 -6.98 -3.04 -8.97
C CYS A 123 -7.75 -2.04 -9.85
N ALA A 124 -9.04 -1.87 -9.58
CA ALA A 124 -9.87 -0.92 -10.31
C ALA A 124 -9.49 0.55 -10.07
N ASN A 125 -8.75 0.84 -8.99
CA ASN A 125 -8.28 2.18 -8.68
C ASN A 125 -7.03 2.51 -9.50
N GLN A 126 -6.87 3.78 -9.84
CA GLN A 126 -5.65 4.32 -10.44
C GLN A 126 -4.98 5.26 -9.44
N PRO A 127 -3.64 5.25 -9.34
CA PRO A 127 -2.94 6.11 -8.40
C PRO A 127 -3.14 7.57 -8.77
N GLN A 128 -3.65 8.33 -7.81
CA GLN A 128 -3.74 9.80 -7.83
C GLN A 128 -2.44 10.45 -7.33
N ALA A 129 -2.25 11.74 -7.60
CA ALA A 129 -1.08 12.53 -7.21
C ALA A 129 -0.67 12.37 -5.73
N LYS A 130 -1.63 12.26 -4.79
CA LYS A 130 -1.34 12.04 -3.37
C LYS A 130 -0.58 10.74 -3.08
N HIS A 131 -0.79 9.69 -3.88
CA HIS A 131 -0.09 8.42 -3.70
C HIS A 131 1.37 8.56 -4.15
N PHE A 132 1.60 9.15 -5.33
CA PHE A 132 2.95 9.47 -5.80
C PHE A 132 3.68 10.38 -4.82
N GLN A 133 3.00 11.39 -4.27
CA GLN A 133 3.58 12.30 -3.29
C GLN A 133 3.98 11.57 -1.99
N ALA A 134 3.11 10.72 -1.44
CA ALA A 134 3.42 9.95 -0.23
C ALA A 134 4.59 8.98 -0.44
N VAL A 135 4.68 8.35 -1.61
CA VAL A 135 5.81 7.48 -1.97
C VAL A 135 7.08 8.29 -2.12
N ALA A 136 7.03 9.43 -2.82
CA ALA A 136 8.19 10.27 -3.06
C ALA A 136 8.78 10.88 -1.77
N GLU A 137 7.92 11.37 -0.87
CA GLU A 137 8.33 11.90 0.43
C GLU A 137 8.91 10.82 1.37
N THR A 138 8.70 9.54 1.05
CA THR A 138 9.24 8.38 1.78
C THR A 138 10.20 7.56 0.92
N ALA A 139 10.72 8.10 -0.18
CA ALA A 139 11.48 7.33 -1.16
C ALA A 139 12.68 6.63 -0.50
N GLY A 140 12.81 5.33 -0.77
CA GLY A 140 13.82 4.47 -0.19
C GLY A 140 13.69 4.19 1.31
N GLN A 141 12.70 4.73 2.03
CA GLN A 141 12.52 4.46 3.46
C GLN A 141 11.84 3.11 3.70
N TYR A 142 12.41 2.29 4.57
CA TYR A 142 11.89 0.98 4.94
C TYR A 142 12.16 0.67 6.43
N LEU A 143 11.46 -0.31 6.98
CA LEU A 143 11.55 -0.68 8.39
C LEU A 143 12.62 -1.75 8.62
N MET A 144 13.38 -1.59 9.69
CA MET A 144 14.23 -2.65 10.24
C MET A 144 14.22 -2.64 11.76
N TYR A 145 14.61 -3.76 12.35
CA TYR A 145 14.91 -3.87 13.76
C TYR A 145 16.14 -4.74 13.97
N ASN A 146 17.09 -4.25 14.76
CA ASN A 146 18.27 -5.01 15.19
C ASN A 146 18.99 -5.74 14.03
N ASN A 147 19.26 -5.00 12.96
CA ASN A 147 19.91 -5.51 11.74
C ASN A 147 19.12 -6.56 10.93
N THR A 148 17.80 -6.60 11.08
CA THR A 148 16.89 -7.43 10.30
C THR A 148 15.84 -6.55 9.63
N LEU A 149 15.62 -6.74 8.33
CA LEU A 149 14.52 -6.11 7.59
C LEU A 149 13.20 -6.51 8.25
N THR A 150 12.32 -5.56 8.54
CA THR A 150 10.98 -5.87 9.04
C THR A 150 10.03 -6.02 7.85
N TYR A 151 9.31 -7.15 7.75
CA TYR A 151 8.37 -7.38 6.64
C TYR A 151 7.22 -6.35 6.60
N ALA A 152 6.85 -5.80 7.76
CA ALA A 152 5.86 -4.75 7.92
C ALA A 152 4.47 -5.15 7.40
N PHE A 153 3.89 -6.20 7.98
CA PHE A 153 2.53 -6.65 7.63
C PHE A 153 1.52 -5.51 7.77
N TYR A 154 0.51 -5.49 6.91
CA TYR A 154 -0.63 -4.61 7.04
C TYR A 154 -1.88 -5.30 6.53
N VAL A 155 -3.04 -4.89 7.05
CA VAL A 155 -4.36 -5.38 6.66
C VAL A 155 -5.40 -4.27 6.78
N ALA A 156 -6.62 -4.51 6.30
CA ALA A 156 -7.72 -3.55 6.41
C ALA A 156 -8.00 -3.13 7.87
N GLY A 157 -8.08 -4.11 8.78
CA GLY A 157 -8.51 -3.93 10.17
C GLY A 157 -9.97 -3.46 10.29
N ASP A 158 -10.40 -3.15 11.51
CA ASP A 158 -11.80 -2.82 11.80
C ASP A 158 -12.24 -1.49 11.15
N PRO A 159 -13.22 -1.49 10.21
CA PRO A 159 -13.72 -0.26 9.58
C PRO A 159 -14.50 0.64 10.54
N ASN A 160 -14.87 0.15 11.73
CA ASN A 160 -15.53 0.92 12.78
C ASN A 160 -14.55 1.54 13.78
N THR A 161 -13.25 1.45 13.52
CA THR A 161 -12.21 2.05 14.37
C THR A 161 -12.46 3.54 14.55
N SER A 162 -12.40 4.01 15.80
CA SER A 162 -12.64 5.40 16.15
C SER A 162 -11.76 5.88 17.30
N SER A 163 -11.64 7.20 17.44
CA SER A 163 -10.84 7.83 18.49
C SER A 163 -11.41 7.64 19.90
N GLY A 164 -12.70 7.30 20.03
CA GLY A 164 -13.32 6.97 21.33
C GLY A 164 -12.67 5.80 22.04
N ASN A 165 -12.00 4.91 21.30
CA ASN A 165 -11.18 3.82 21.83
C ASN A 165 -9.70 4.01 21.47
N GLY A 166 -9.21 5.25 21.32
CA GLY A 166 -7.81 5.53 21.01
C GLY A 166 -7.34 5.06 19.62
N CYS A 167 -8.26 4.81 18.68
CA CYS A 167 -7.99 4.19 17.37
C CYS A 167 -7.56 2.71 17.42
N TYR A 168 -7.89 2.01 18.50
CA TYR A 168 -7.82 0.56 18.57
C TYR A 168 -9.12 -0.03 17.99
N GLY A 169 -8.98 -0.86 16.95
CA GLY A 169 -10.07 -1.62 16.34
C GLY A 169 -10.56 -2.77 17.23
N SER A 170 -11.70 -3.35 16.87
CA SER A 170 -12.27 -4.48 17.59
C SER A 170 -12.62 -5.63 16.66
N VAL A 171 -12.14 -6.83 17.00
CA VAL A 171 -12.46 -8.08 16.29
C VAL A 171 -13.97 -8.40 16.26
N ASN A 172 -14.76 -7.83 17.17
CA ASN A 172 -16.19 -8.07 17.24
C ASN A 172 -17.00 -7.18 16.27
N SER A 173 -16.49 -5.99 15.94
CA SER A 173 -17.11 -5.08 14.98
C SER A 173 -16.46 -5.14 13.60
N ASP A 174 -15.32 -5.81 13.47
CA ASP A 174 -14.60 -5.92 12.21
C ASP A 174 -15.32 -6.82 11.19
N THR A 175 -15.90 -6.20 10.16
CA THR A 175 -16.51 -6.91 9.03
C THR A 175 -15.49 -7.41 8.00
N THR A 176 -14.22 -6.99 8.09
CA THR A 176 -13.15 -7.42 7.18
C THR A 176 -12.51 -8.73 7.62
N ASN A 177 -12.69 -9.13 8.88
CA ASN A 177 -12.10 -10.32 9.50
C ASN A 177 -10.56 -10.33 9.47
N THR A 178 -9.94 -9.15 9.47
CA THR A 178 -8.50 -8.96 9.45
C THR A 178 -7.95 -8.30 10.72
N GLU A 179 -8.79 -7.67 11.54
CA GLU A 179 -8.42 -7.03 12.80
C GLU A 179 -7.73 -7.98 13.78
N ARG A 180 -8.07 -9.27 13.74
CA ARG A 180 -7.43 -10.34 14.53
C ARG A 180 -5.92 -10.49 14.28
N TRP A 181 -5.42 -9.94 13.19
CA TRP A 181 -4.00 -9.96 12.84
C TRP A 181 -3.27 -8.69 13.24
N VAL A 182 -3.99 -7.61 13.50
CA VAL A 182 -3.46 -6.30 13.84
C VAL A 182 -2.80 -6.36 15.22
N THR A 183 -1.68 -5.67 15.38
CA THR A 183 -0.95 -5.61 16.65
C THR A 183 -0.81 -4.17 17.13
N TYR A 184 -1.02 -3.96 18.41
CA TYR A 184 -0.92 -2.63 19.02
C TYR A 184 0.33 -2.56 19.90
N ASN A 185 1.35 -1.88 19.41
CA ASN A 185 2.71 -1.85 19.96
C ASN A 185 3.18 -0.46 20.41
N GLU A 186 2.30 0.55 20.41
CA GLU A 186 2.56 1.83 21.06
C GLU A 186 3.07 1.62 22.50
N SER A 187 4.15 2.31 22.86
CA SER A 187 4.83 2.17 24.17
C SER A 187 5.48 0.81 24.41
N ARG A 188 5.73 0.01 23.36
CA ARG A 188 6.41 -1.28 23.46
C ARG A 188 7.71 -1.30 22.68
N SER A 189 8.71 -1.96 23.25
CA SER A 189 10.02 -2.13 22.61
C SER A 189 10.64 -3.49 22.92
N GLY A 190 11.65 -3.87 22.14
CA GLY A 190 12.39 -5.11 22.29
C GLY A 190 11.46 -6.32 22.28
N THR A 191 11.59 -7.18 23.29
CA THR A 191 10.81 -8.42 23.37
C THR A 191 9.36 -8.24 23.86
N SER A 192 8.97 -7.01 24.21
CA SER A 192 7.58 -6.70 24.58
C SER A 192 6.67 -6.45 23.37
N VAL A 193 7.26 -6.26 22.18
CA VAL A 193 6.52 -6.10 20.93
C VAL A 193 5.74 -7.37 20.61
N SER A 194 4.45 -7.21 20.31
CA SER A 194 3.60 -8.28 19.84
C SER A 194 3.79 -8.47 18.33
N GLN A 195 4.24 -9.66 17.96
CA GLN A 195 4.34 -10.09 16.57
C GLN A 195 2.97 -10.51 16.05
N THR A 196 2.73 -10.31 14.75
CA THR A 196 1.47 -10.77 14.14
C THR A 196 1.54 -12.26 13.85
N ALA A 197 0.42 -12.97 13.97
CA ALA A 197 0.31 -14.37 13.59
C ALA A 197 0.12 -14.59 12.06
N LEU A 198 0.12 -13.52 11.25
CA LEU A 198 0.15 -13.60 9.78
C LEU A 198 1.47 -14.15 9.23
N GLY A 199 2.57 -13.94 9.95
CA GLY A 199 3.89 -14.41 9.59
C GLY A 199 4.47 -15.38 10.63
N TRP A 200 5.69 -15.84 10.37
CA TRP A 200 6.43 -16.59 11.37
C TRP A 200 6.64 -15.75 12.63
N VAL A 201 6.32 -16.32 13.79
CA VAL A 201 6.55 -15.69 15.10
C VAL A 201 7.85 -16.22 15.66
N PHE A 202 8.83 -15.33 15.80
CA PHE A 202 10.16 -15.67 16.28
C PHE A 202 10.21 -15.67 17.81
N SER A 203 10.95 -16.62 18.38
CA SER A 203 11.25 -16.58 19.81
C SER A 203 12.21 -15.44 20.13
N PRO A 204 12.09 -14.78 21.31
CA PRO A 204 13.06 -13.79 21.75
C PRO A 204 14.51 -14.32 21.68
N GLY A 205 15.37 -13.60 20.95
CA GLY A 205 16.78 -13.96 20.76
C GLY A 205 17.09 -14.76 19.49
N GLU A 206 16.09 -15.16 18.71
CA GLU A 206 16.30 -15.62 17.34
C GLU A 206 16.72 -14.44 16.45
N ASN A 207 17.65 -14.68 15.53
CA ASN A 207 18.16 -13.62 14.65
C ASN A 207 17.03 -12.96 13.83
N GLY A 208 16.05 -13.75 13.37
CA GLY A 208 14.89 -13.26 12.63
C GLY A 208 13.84 -12.51 13.45
N TYR A 209 14.03 -12.25 14.74
CA TYR A 209 13.04 -11.56 15.58
C TYR A 209 12.60 -10.19 15.01
N GLY A 210 13.49 -9.50 14.30
CA GLY A 210 13.14 -8.24 13.62
C GLY A 210 12.29 -8.39 12.36
N GLN A 211 12.16 -9.61 11.81
CA GLN A 211 11.43 -9.86 10.56
C GLN A 211 9.93 -9.67 10.73
N ASN A 212 9.38 -10.07 11.87
CA ASN A 212 7.99 -9.88 12.25
C ASN A 212 7.92 -8.98 13.48
N ARG A 213 7.40 -7.77 13.32
CA ARG A 213 7.28 -6.77 14.39
C ARG A 213 5.85 -6.35 14.66
N GLY A 214 4.89 -6.95 13.96
CA GLY A 214 3.49 -6.58 14.05
C GLY A 214 2.79 -6.48 12.71
N CYS A 215 1.55 -5.99 12.75
CA CYS A 215 0.70 -5.74 11.60
C CYS A 215 -0.09 -4.44 11.77
N MET A 216 0.00 -3.55 10.79
CA MET A 216 -0.70 -2.28 10.74
C MET A 216 -2.14 -2.41 10.24
N SER A 217 -3.07 -1.71 10.88
CA SER A 217 -4.45 -1.56 10.41
C SER A 217 -4.58 -0.34 9.49
N GLN A 218 -5.07 -0.52 8.26
CA GLN A 218 -5.33 0.58 7.32
C GLN A 218 -6.41 1.54 7.85
N ASN A 219 -7.49 1.00 8.41
CA ASN A 219 -8.56 1.79 9.03
C ASN A 219 -8.08 2.48 10.31
N GLY A 220 -7.25 1.82 11.10
CA GLY A 220 -6.66 2.39 12.31
C GLY A 220 -5.65 3.50 12.00
N ALA A 221 -4.76 3.32 11.02
CA ALA A 221 -3.83 4.36 10.56
C ALA A 221 -4.57 5.63 10.12
N ARG A 222 -5.69 5.49 9.39
CA ARG A 222 -6.57 6.62 9.03
C ARG A 222 -7.15 7.30 10.27
N CYS A 223 -7.55 6.54 11.29
CA CYS A 223 -8.05 7.10 12.53
C CYS A 223 -6.95 7.88 13.28
N LEU A 224 -5.75 7.31 13.39
CA LEU A 224 -4.61 7.92 14.06
C LEU A 224 -4.26 9.29 13.45
N GLU A 225 -4.12 9.35 12.13
CA GLU A 225 -3.91 10.62 11.42
C GLU A 225 -5.08 11.58 11.64
N ASN A 226 -6.31 11.15 11.33
CA ASN A 226 -7.46 12.07 11.24
C ASN A 226 -7.95 12.58 12.59
N GLN A 227 -7.78 11.79 13.64
CA GLN A 227 -8.39 12.05 14.95
C GLN A 227 -7.38 12.28 16.05
N ARG A 228 -6.13 11.82 15.89
CA ARG A 228 -5.05 12.06 16.85
C ARG A 228 -3.92 12.92 16.30
N GLY A 229 -3.91 13.20 14.99
CA GLY A 229 -2.89 14.04 14.35
C GLY A 229 -1.52 13.36 14.26
N TYR A 230 -1.49 12.03 14.25
CA TYR A 230 -0.26 11.25 14.17
C TYR A 230 0.38 11.43 12.80
N ASP A 231 1.71 11.60 12.79
CA ASP A 231 2.49 11.55 11.57
C ASP A 231 2.81 10.10 11.16
N ALA A 232 3.47 9.91 10.03
CA ALA A 232 3.82 8.58 9.55
C ALA A 232 4.65 7.76 10.55
N LEU A 233 5.57 8.40 11.29
CA LEU A 233 6.41 7.71 12.26
C LEU A 233 5.60 7.29 13.49
N ASP A 234 4.77 8.18 14.01
CA ASP A 234 3.88 7.87 15.13
C ASP A 234 2.95 6.68 14.81
N ILE A 235 2.47 6.59 13.56
CA ILE A 235 1.66 5.46 13.08
C ILE A 235 2.49 4.16 13.05
N LEU A 236 3.72 4.21 12.54
CA LEU A 236 4.59 3.03 12.43
C LEU A 236 4.98 2.52 13.82
N ASP A 237 5.34 3.41 14.76
CA ASP A 237 5.63 3.06 16.15
C ASP A 237 4.42 2.39 16.82
N PHE A 238 3.22 2.94 16.59
CA PHE A 238 1.98 2.41 17.13
C PHE A 238 1.71 0.94 16.77
N TYR A 239 2.11 0.49 15.57
CA TYR A 239 1.88 -0.88 15.11
C TYR A 239 3.11 -1.81 15.20
N TYR A 240 4.33 -1.28 15.09
CA TYR A 240 5.57 -2.07 14.99
C TYR A 240 6.53 -1.90 16.18
N GLY A 241 6.17 -1.02 17.14
CA GLY A 241 6.88 -0.75 18.38
C GLY A 241 7.79 0.47 18.31
N ASP A 242 7.95 1.18 19.43
CA ASP A 242 8.67 2.46 19.58
C ASP A 242 10.19 2.38 19.25
N ASP A 243 10.72 1.16 19.11
CA ASP A 243 12.12 0.90 18.74
C ASP A 243 12.27 0.38 17.31
N ILE A 244 11.21 0.46 16.50
CA ILE A 244 11.33 0.22 15.06
C ILE A 244 12.23 1.30 14.43
N GLN A 245 13.05 0.92 13.47
CA GLN A 245 14.04 1.81 12.87
C GLN A 245 13.68 2.06 11.41
N LEU A 246 13.69 3.33 11.00
CA LEU A 246 13.76 3.68 9.59
C LEU A 246 15.19 3.50 9.09
N ALA A 247 15.34 2.69 8.05
CA ALA A 247 16.54 2.63 7.24
C ALA A 247 16.30 3.28 5.87
N GLN A 248 17.39 3.75 5.28
CA GLN A 248 17.39 4.44 4.00
C GLN A 248 18.02 3.54 2.93
N GLY A 249 17.22 3.20 1.92
CA GLY A 249 17.65 2.53 0.70
C GLY A 249 17.86 3.52 -0.45
N ASN A 250 17.90 2.98 -1.66
CA ASN A 250 17.96 3.79 -2.89
C ASN A 250 16.66 4.56 -3.08
N THR A 251 16.74 5.84 -3.43
CA THR A 251 15.55 6.65 -3.76
C THR A 251 15.14 6.53 -5.22
N CYS A 252 15.94 5.82 -6.03
CA CYS A 252 15.64 5.55 -7.44
C CYS A 252 15.46 6.79 -8.29
N GLY A 253 16.25 7.83 -7.97
CA GLY A 253 16.19 9.12 -8.67
C GLY A 253 15.04 10.02 -8.20
N VAL A 254 14.29 9.61 -7.18
CA VAL A 254 13.34 10.48 -6.47
C VAL A 254 14.08 11.29 -5.42
N ASP A 255 13.84 12.61 -5.37
CA ASP A 255 14.41 13.49 -4.35
C ASP A 255 13.41 13.68 -3.19
N PRO A 256 13.69 13.20 -1.96
CA PRO A 256 12.82 13.37 -0.81
C PRO A 256 12.72 14.85 -0.39
N GLY A 257 11.70 15.54 -0.90
CA GLY A 257 11.44 16.96 -0.61
C GLY A 257 11.21 17.81 -1.85
N GLU A 258 11.54 17.29 -3.03
CA GLU A 258 11.01 17.81 -4.29
C GLU A 258 9.66 17.13 -4.53
N PRO A 259 8.56 17.86 -4.78
CA PRO A 259 7.34 17.21 -5.26
C PRO A 259 7.73 16.39 -6.48
N PRO A 260 7.31 15.11 -6.58
CA PRO A 260 7.83 14.20 -7.59
C PRO A 260 7.75 14.89 -8.96
N PRO A 261 8.75 14.75 -9.83
CA PRO A 261 8.62 15.20 -11.21
C PRO A 261 7.44 14.43 -11.79
N SER A 262 6.29 15.10 -11.80
CA SER A 262 5.02 14.53 -12.19
C SER A 262 5.15 14.18 -13.66
N ASN A 263 5.48 12.93 -13.95
CA ASN A 263 5.21 12.34 -15.25
C ASN A 263 3.69 12.33 -15.49
N LEU A 264 2.86 12.47 -14.44
CA LEU A 264 1.46 12.81 -14.50
C LEU A 264 1.25 14.28 -14.92
N PRO A 265 0.13 14.61 -15.54
CA PRO A 265 -0.18 16.00 -15.82
C PRO A 265 -0.57 16.78 -14.55
N ALA A 266 -0.41 18.09 -14.59
CA ALA A 266 -0.95 18.98 -13.56
C ALA A 266 -2.49 18.93 -13.54
N GLN A 267 -3.11 19.29 -12.42
CA GLN A 267 -4.57 19.46 -12.36
C GLN A 267 -5.01 20.61 -13.29
N ALA A 268 -6.13 20.44 -13.99
CA ALA A 268 -6.72 21.50 -14.80
C ALA A 268 -7.28 22.64 -13.92
N THR A 269 -7.07 23.88 -14.34
CA THR A 269 -7.51 25.10 -13.61
C THR A 269 -8.12 26.12 -14.58
N GLY A 270 -8.77 27.16 -14.04
CA GLY A 270 -9.31 28.25 -14.86
C GLY A 270 -10.44 27.82 -15.78
N LEU A 271 -11.35 26.98 -15.29
CA LEU A 271 -12.51 26.52 -16.05
C LEU A 271 -13.42 27.70 -16.41
N ASN A 272 -13.86 27.74 -17.66
CA ASN A 272 -14.85 28.69 -18.17
C ASN A 272 -15.80 27.98 -19.15
N PRO A 273 -17.13 28.20 -19.08
CA PRO A 273 -17.84 29.03 -18.12
C PRO A 273 -17.80 28.47 -16.70
N ASP A 274 -17.68 29.37 -15.73
CA ASP A 274 -17.88 29.08 -14.32
C ASP A 274 -18.72 30.18 -13.66
N GLY A 275 -19.54 29.78 -12.70
CA GLY A 275 -20.57 30.60 -12.08
C GLY A 275 -21.96 30.31 -12.63
N TRP A 276 -22.96 30.41 -11.77
CA TRP A 276 -24.37 30.09 -12.02
C TRP A 276 -25.09 30.96 -13.07
N GLY A 277 -24.37 31.65 -13.95
CA GLY A 277 -24.92 32.47 -15.04
C GLY A 277 -25.21 31.67 -16.31
N THR A 278 -25.96 32.27 -17.22
CA THR A 278 -26.26 31.68 -18.54
C THR A 278 -25.00 31.60 -19.41
N ALA A 279 -24.77 30.45 -20.04
CA ALA A 279 -23.67 30.26 -21.00
C ALA A 279 -24.16 29.61 -22.32
N GLY A 280 -23.43 29.90 -23.40
CA GLY A 280 -23.70 29.35 -24.73
C GLY A 280 -24.55 30.24 -25.64
N ASP A 281 -24.87 29.70 -26.82
CA ASP A 281 -25.67 30.35 -27.86
C ASP A 281 -27.12 29.80 -27.97
N GLY A 282 -27.54 28.99 -26.97
CA GLY A 282 -28.82 28.27 -26.97
C GLY A 282 -28.80 26.94 -27.73
N SER A 283 -27.67 26.58 -28.34
CA SER A 283 -27.50 25.28 -29.02
C SER A 283 -26.22 24.55 -28.61
N SER A 284 -25.20 25.30 -28.21
CA SER A 284 -23.91 24.78 -27.79
C SER A 284 -23.24 25.68 -26.75
N VAL A 285 -22.30 25.10 -26.02
CA VAL A 285 -21.46 25.82 -25.05
C VAL A 285 -20.01 25.44 -25.32
N LEU A 286 -19.12 26.43 -25.39
CA LEU A 286 -17.68 26.19 -25.39
C LEU A 286 -17.21 26.12 -23.94
N LEU A 287 -16.56 25.02 -23.59
CA LEU A 287 -15.89 24.81 -22.32
C LEU A 287 -14.38 24.96 -22.56
N ASP A 288 -13.71 25.81 -21.80
CA ASP A 288 -12.26 26.04 -21.90
C ASP A 288 -11.59 26.08 -20.53
N TRP A 289 -10.30 25.74 -20.50
CA TRP A 289 -9.49 25.71 -19.29
C TRP A 289 -8.02 26.03 -19.60
N ASN A 290 -7.25 26.36 -18.56
CA ASN A 290 -5.81 26.53 -18.69
C ASN A 290 -5.16 25.19 -19.03
N THR A 291 -4.27 25.19 -20.04
CA THR A 291 -3.49 24.00 -20.39
C THR A 291 -2.71 23.49 -19.18
N ALA A 292 -3.05 22.28 -18.73
CA ALA A 292 -2.31 21.60 -17.67
C ALA A 292 -0.93 21.16 -18.16
N SER A 293 0.12 21.52 -17.43
CA SER A 293 1.49 21.06 -17.70
C SER A 293 1.54 19.53 -17.77
N GLY A 294 2.24 18.97 -18.76
CA GLY A 294 2.39 17.52 -18.92
C GLY A 294 1.17 16.79 -19.50
N ALA A 295 0.05 17.45 -19.75
CA ALA A 295 -1.14 16.81 -20.31
C ALA A 295 -1.00 16.59 -21.82
N THR A 296 -1.36 15.39 -22.27
CA THR A 296 -1.52 15.07 -23.69
C THR A 296 -2.98 14.85 -24.07
N ASN A 297 -3.87 14.77 -23.08
CA ASN A 297 -5.30 14.50 -23.27
C ASN A 297 -6.11 14.94 -22.05
N TYR A 298 -7.43 15.10 -22.19
CA TYR A 298 -8.33 15.49 -21.12
C TYR A 298 -9.63 14.70 -21.18
N ASP A 299 -10.17 14.35 -20.01
CA ASP A 299 -11.58 13.97 -19.88
C ASP A 299 -12.39 15.19 -19.42
N VAL A 300 -13.49 15.47 -20.12
CA VAL A 300 -14.43 16.55 -19.81
C VAL A 300 -15.74 15.91 -19.36
N SER A 301 -16.04 15.97 -18.07
CA SER A 301 -17.25 15.38 -17.49
C SER A 301 -18.31 16.44 -17.24
N LEU A 302 -19.56 16.16 -17.63
CA LEU A 302 -20.71 17.04 -17.50
C LEU A 302 -21.83 16.33 -16.73
N LEU A 303 -22.49 17.06 -15.86
CA LEU A 303 -23.66 16.66 -15.09
C LEU A 303 -24.76 17.69 -15.31
N TYR A 304 -26.02 17.27 -15.15
CA TYR A 304 -27.18 18.17 -15.17
C TYR A 304 -27.99 18.07 -13.90
N TRP A 305 -28.60 19.20 -13.52
CA TRP A 305 -29.53 19.26 -12.40
C TRP A 305 -30.93 18.84 -12.84
N ASN A 306 -31.55 17.90 -12.13
CA ASN A 306 -32.91 17.44 -12.44
C ASN A 306 -34.00 18.09 -11.56
N GLY A 307 -33.63 19.07 -10.72
CA GLY A 307 -34.52 19.67 -9.71
C GLY A 307 -34.29 19.18 -8.28
N SER A 308 -33.57 18.05 -8.09
CA SER A 308 -33.34 17.43 -6.77
C SER A 308 -31.92 16.92 -6.57
N GLN A 309 -31.29 16.41 -7.63
CA GLN A 309 -29.92 15.90 -7.59
C GLN A 309 -29.19 16.16 -8.91
N TRP A 310 -27.86 16.13 -8.83
CA TRP A 310 -26.98 16.12 -9.99
C TRP A 310 -26.93 14.72 -10.58
N LEU A 311 -27.18 14.60 -11.88
CA LEU A 311 -27.10 13.36 -12.63
C LEU A 311 -26.02 13.47 -13.69
N ASP A 312 -25.28 12.38 -13.91
CA ASP A 312 -24.27 12.30 -14.97
C ASP A 312 -24.93 12.52 -16.34
N TYR A 313 -24.35 13.44 -17.12
CA TYR A 313 -24.74 13.68 -18.50
C TYR A 313 -23.83 12.85 -19.42
N HIS A 314 -22.53 13.14 -19.44
CA HIS A 314 -21.56 12.44 -20.27
C HIS A 314 -20.12 12.84 -19.90
N THR A 315 -19.15 12.00 -20.28
CA THR A 315 -17.73 12.32 -20.25
C THR A 315 -17.12 12.16 -21.64
N TRP A 316 -16.59 13.25 -22.19
CA TRP A 316 -15.87 13.25 -23.47
C TRP A 316 -14.36 13.24 -23.26
N ASN A 317 -13.65 12.91 -24.32
CA ASN A 317 -12.20 12.93 -24.36
C ASN A 317 -11.69 13.91 -25.44
N THR A 318 -10.68 14.72 -25.13
CA THR A 318 -10.12 15.70 -26.07
C THR A 318 -8.64 15.96 -25.83
N GLY A 319 -7.87 16.08 -26.92
CA GLY A 319 -6.46 16.46 -26.88
C GLY A 319 -6.21 17.97 -26.73
N SER A 320 -7.25 18.78 -26.67
CA SER A 320 -7.17 20.25 -26.60
C SER A 320 -7.68 20.76 -25.25
N SER A 321 -7.22 21.94 -24.83
CA SER A 321 -7.69 22.61 -23.60
C SER A 321 -9.01 23.37 -23.78
N GLU A 322 -9.82 22.93 -24.73
CA GLU A 322 -11.16 23.41 -25.01
C GLU A 322 -12.02 22.27 -25.59
N PHE A 323 -13.32 22.33 -25.35
CA PHE A 323 -14.29 21.37 -25.86
C PHE A 323 -15.67 22.00 -26.01
N ARG A 324 -16.30 21.81 -27.18
CA ARG A 324 -17.68 22.27 -27.40
C ARG A 324 -18.66 21.16 -27.08
N VAL A 325 -19.63 21.46 -26.21
CA VAL A 325 -20.74 20.58 -25.87
C VAL A 325 -22.04 21.05 -26.53
N TRP A 326 -22.94 20.12 -26.81
CA TRP A 326 -24.30 20.36 -27.31
C TRP A 326 -25.32 19.71 -26.36
N PRO A 327 -25.62 20.35 -25.21
CA PRO A 327 -26.58 19.79 -24.27
C PRO A 327 -27.97 19.70 -24.92
N VAL A 328 -28.63 18.55 -24.76
CA VAL A 328 -30.03 18.36 -25.20
C VAL A 328 -31.04 18.66 -24.08
N VAL A 329 -30.54 18.83 -22.85
CA VAL A 329 -31.34 19.22 -21.70
C VAL A 329 -31.22 20.73 -21.54
N HIS A 330 -32.36 21.41 -21.67
CA HIS A 330 -32.50 22.86 -21.67
C HIS A 330 -33.06 23.37 -20.34
N ASP A 331 -33.07 24.69 -20.17
CA ASP A 331 -33.58 25.40 -19.01
C ASP A 331 -33.09 24.86 -17.65
N THR A 332 -31.84 24.37 -17.58
CA THR A 332 -31.27 23.76 -16.38
C THR A 332 -29.82 24.18 -16.09
N TYR A 333 -29.38 23.94 -14.86
CA TYR A 333 -27.99 24.07 -14.47
C TYR A 333 -27.20 22.83 -14.87
N LEU A 334 -26.01 23.08 -15.40
CA LEU A 334 -24.99 22.09 -15.71
C LEU A 334 -23.79 22.31 -14.80
N ALA A 335 -23.18 21.22 -14.37
CA ALA A 335 -21.91 21.21 -13.63
C ALA A 335 -20.89 20.42 -14.44
N TRP A 336 -19.66 20.90 -14.53
CA TRP A 336 -18.63 20.25 -15.31
C TRP A 336 -17.27 20.32 -14.66
N ARG A 337 -16.40 19.37 -15.02
CA ARG A 337 -15.03 19.30 -14.53
C ARG A 337 -14.11 18.67 -15.56
N VAL A 338 -12.81 18.91 -15.41
CA VAL A 338 -11.78 18.42 -16.31
C VAL A 338 -10.76 17.57 -15.56
N THR A 339 -10.39 16.43 -16.14
CA THR A 339 -9.30 15.58 -15.67
C THR A 339 -8.21 15.54 -16.74
N ALA A 340 -7.03 16.07 -16.43
CA ALA A 340 -5.88 16.01 -17.33
C ALA A 340 -5.25 14.61 -17.35
N LYS A 341 -4.78 14.16 -18.51
CA LYS A 341 -4.22 12.83 -18.73
C LYS A 341 -2.97 12.84 -19.61
N ASN A 342 -2.11 11.85 -19.41
CA ASN A 342 -1.07 11.45 -20.36
C ASN A 342 -0.77 9.95 -20.24
N SER A 343 0.32 9.49 -20.87
CA SER A 343 0.72 8.08 -20.85
C SER A 343 1.07 7.55 -19.46
N ALA A 344 1.40 8.42 -18.50
CA ALA A 344 1.70 8.02 -17.13
C ALA A 344 0.44 7.94 -16.24
N GLY A 345 -0.70 8.47 -16.69
CA GLY A 345 -1.96 8.40 -15.95
C GLY A 345 -2.76 9.70 -15.94
N SER A 346 -3.56 9.89 -14.90
CA SER A 346 -4.50 11.01 -14.76
C SER A 346 -4.16 11.91 -13.56
N ALA A 347 -4.24 13.22 -13.76
CA ALA A 347 -4.25 14.19 -12.65
C ALA A 347 -5.52 14.02 -11.79
N PRO A 348 -5.55 14.60 -10.58
CA PRO A 348 -6.82 14.86 -9.90
C PRO A 348 -7.78 15.65 -10.81
N ALA A 349 -9.07 15.35 -10.76
CA ALA A 349 -10.07 16.13 -11.46
C ALA A 349 -10.11 17.56 -10.89
N SER A 350 -10.41 18.56 -11.72
CA SER A 350 -10.66 19.92 -11.25
C SER A 350 -11.84 19.97 -10.27
N GLY A 351 -11.98 21.09 -9.56
CA GLY A 351 -13.26 21.45 -8.97
C GLY A 351 -14.36 21.52 -10.03
N TYR A 352 -15.62 21.38 -9.61
CA TYR A 352 -16.75 21.60 -10.50
C TYR A 352 -16.88 23.09 -10.80
N ALA A 353 -17.02 23.40 -12.08
CA ALA A 353 -17.54 24.66 -12.58
C ALA A 353 -19.01 24.51 -12.95
N TYR A 354 -19.75 25.61 -12.92
CA TYR A 354 -21.20 25.61 -13.11
C TYR A 354 -21.63 26.61 -14.17
N PHE A 355 -22.75 26.35 -14.85
CA PHE A 355 -23.43 27.33 -15.70
C PHE A 355 -24.91 26.95 -15.90
N TYR A 356 -25.74 27.90 -16.30
CA TYR A 356 -27.11 27.67 -16.74
C TYR A 356 -27.15 27.58 -18.27
N PHE A 357 -27.85 26.59 -18.81
CA PHE A 357 -28.06 26.44 -20.24
C PHE A 357 -29.54 26.63 -20.57
N ASN A 358 -29.80 27.60 -21.45
CA ASN A 358 -31.16 27.94 -21.92
C ASN A 358 -31.63 26.91 -22.94
#